data_AF-A0A7J9FIF3-F1
#
_entry.id   AF-A0A7J9FIF3-F1
#
_cell.length_a   1.000
_cell.length_b   1.000
_cell.length_c   1.000
_cell.angle_alpha   90.00
_cell.angle_beta   90.00
_cell.angle_gamma   90.00
#
_symmetry.space_group_name_H-M   'P 1'
#
loop_
_entity.id
_entity.type
_entity.pdbx_description
1 polymer ?
#
loop_
_entity_poly.entity_id
_entity_poly.type
_entity_poly.pdbx_seq_one_letter_code
_entity_poly.pdbx_strand_id
1 'polypeptide(L)'
;MRLGLDVDIHKLEAEKLRKGKNKAEEDLDSLKINYKKLRLSMRTAGLGKMSEQWRQEIKEEKTRADQWEKKFQDARVRENALERSLLECRNEKEGLKARVEELEKSLHLYRSRNSTIKLRASLSKIEELKGKIGELEDALHNFELRVELLER
;
A
#
# COMPACT_ATOMS: atom_id res chain seq x y z
N MET A 1 -33.22 -88.07 56.84
CA MET A 1 -32.21 -87.50 55.93
C MET A 1 -32.67 -86.11 55.50
N ARG A 2 -32.19 -85.02 56.12
CA ARG A 2 -32.51 -83.62 55.75
C ARG A 2 -31.29 -82.69 55.84
N LEU A 3 -30.30 -83.05 56.65
CA LEU A 3 -29.08 -82.26 56.89
C LEU A 3 -28.06 -82.30 55.73
N GLY A 4 -28.04 -83.36 54.91
CA GLY A 4 -27.12 -83.44 53.76
C GLY A 4 -27.49 -82.52 52.60
N LEU A 5 -28.79 -82.36 52.32
CA LEU A 5 -29.29 -81.50 51.24
C LEU A 5 -29.02 -80.01 51.51
N ASP A 6 -29.05 -79.60 52.78
CA ASP A 6 -28.82 -78.22 53.21
C ASP A 6 -27.36 -77.78 53.03
N VAL A 7 -26.41 -78.69 53.31
CA VAL A 7 -24.97 -78.49 53.08
C VAL A 7 -24.67 -78.32 51.59
N ASP A 8 -25.32 -79.11 50.72
CA ASP A 8 -25.13 -79.01 49.27
C ASP A 8 -25.74 -77.72 48.69
N ILE A 9 -26.87 -77.26 49.23
CA ILE A 9 -27.49 -75.97 48.85
C ILE A 9 -26.56 -74.81 49.22
N HIS A 10 -26.04 -74.77 50.46
CA HIS A 10 -25.12 -73.72 50.90
C HIS A 10 -23.81 -73.70 50.09
N LYS A 11 -23.29 -74.88 49.72
CA LYS A 11 -22.10 -74.99 48.86
C LYS A 11 -22.37 -74.43 47.46
N LEU A 12 -23.54 -74.71 46.88
CA LEU A 12 -23.94 -74.20 45.58
C LEU A 12 -24.11 -72.67 45.59
N GLU A 13 -24.69 -72.12 46.65
CA GLU A 13 -24.84 -70.66 46.85
C GLU A 13 -23.48 -69.97 47.01
N ALA A 14 -22.59 -70.52 47.83
CA ALA A 14 -21.23 -70.00 48.01
C ALA A 14 -20.44 -70.02 46.68
N GLU A 15 -20.61 -71.05 45.86
CA GLU A 15 -19.95 -71.13 44.56
C GLU A 15 -20.52 -70.10 43.56
N LYS A 16 -21.85 -69.86 43.57
CA LYS A 16 -22.47 -68.80 42.77
C LYS A 16 -21.98 -67.40 43.19
N LEU A 17 -21.90 -67.15 44.50
CA LEU A 17 -21.36 -65.90 45.03
C LEU A 17 -19.89 -65.70 44.64
N ARG A 18 -19.07 -66.75 44.71
CA ARG A 18 -17.66 -66.70 44.27
C ARG A 18 -17.55 -66.39 42.77
N LYS A 19 -18.35 -67.05 41.93
CA LYS A 19 -18.38 -66.78 40.48
C LYS A 19 -18.84 -65.34 40.18
N GLY A 20 -19.86 -64.85 40.89
CA GLY A 20 -20.33 -63.48 40.77
C GLY A 20 -19.26 -62.46 41.18
N LYS A 21 -18.56 -62.69 42.29
CA LYS A 21 -17.45 -61.83 42.76
C LYS A 21 -16.31 -61.78 41.76
N ASN A 22 -15.86 -62.93 41.26
CA ASN A 22 -14.76 -62.98 40.29
C ASN A 22 -15.11 -62.22 39.01
N LYS A 23 -16.34 -62.37 38.50
CA LYS A 23 -16.80 -61.63 37.33
C LYS A 23 -16.84 -60.12 37.56
N ALA A 24 -17.34 -59.69 38.73
CA ALA A 24 -17.37 -58.27 39.08
C ALA A 24 -15.96 -57.66 39.18
N GLU A 25 -14.97 -58.44 39.62
CA GLU A 25 -13.57 -58.03 39.69
C GLU A 25 -12.94 -57.89 38.29
N GLU A 26 -13.21 -58.85 37.39
CA GLU A 26 -12.80 -58.78 35.98
C GLU A 26 -13.42 -57.58 35.24
N ASP A 27 -14.70 -57.31 35.47
CA ASP A 27 -15.41 -56.16 34.90
C ASP A 27 -14.82 -54.83 35.42
N LEU A 28 -14.46 -54.76 36.71
CA LEU A 28 -13.83 -53.60 37.32
C LEU A 28 -12.44 -53.32 36.72
N ASP A 29 -11.62 -54.35 36.53
CA ASP A 29 -10.31 -54.21 35.92
C ASP A 29 -10.40 -53.78 34.46
N SER A 30 -11.36 -54.34 33.71
CA SER A 30 -11.66 -53.94 32.33
C SER A 30 -12.07 -52.47 32.24
N LEU A 31 -12.95 -52.02 33.15
CA LEU A 31 -13.38 -50.62 33.23
C LEU A 31 -12.21 -49.68 33.53
N LYS A 32 -11.32 -50.05 34.45
CA LYS A 32 -10.12 -49.28 34.81
C LYS A 32 -9.16 -49.13 33.64
N ILE A 33 -8.99 -50.18 32.83
CA ILE A 33 -8.18 -50.12 31.60
C ILE A 33 -8.82 -49.19 30.57
N ASN A 34 -10.13 -49.33 30.33
CA ASN A 34 -10.86 -48.50 29.37
C ASN A 34 -10.84 -47.02 29.76
N TYR A 35 -11.00 -46.70 31.04
CA TYR A 35 -10.90 -45.33 31.54
C TYR A 35 -9.50 -44.72 31.31
N LYS A 36 -8.43 -45.48 31.59
CA LYS A 36 -7.05 -45.02 31.34
C LYS A 36 -6.81 -44.75 29.86
N LYS A 37 -7.29 -45.64 28.97
CA LYS A 37 -7.21 -45.45 27.51
C LYS A 37 -7.95 -44.18 27.08
N LEU A 38 -9.17 -43.97 27.54
CA LEU A 38 -9.96 -42.78 27.22
C LEU A 38 -9.24 -41.49 27.63
N ARG A 39 -8.70 -41.43 28.86
CA ARG A 39 -7.95 -40.26 29.36
C ARG A 39 -6.70 -39.97 28.53
N LEU A 40 -5.98 -41.01 28.11
CA LEU A 40 -4.83 -40.87 27.23
C LEU A 40 -5.25 -40.36 25.85
N SER A 41 -6.30 -40.93 25.24
CA SER A 41 -6.82 -40.48 23.96
C SER A 41 -7.26 -39.01 23.99
N MET A 42 -7.91 -38.55 25.07
CA MET A 42 -8.27 -37.14 25.24
C MET A 42 -7.05 -36.22 25.31
N ARG A 43 -5.97 -36.64 26.00
CA ARG A 43 -4.71 -35.87 26.04
C ARG A 43 -4.05 -35.82 24.67
N THR A 44 -3.96 -36.95 23.97
CA THR A 44 -3.36 -37.04 22.63
C THR A 44 -4.13 -36.21 21.61
N ALA A 45 -5.47 -36.19 21.69
CA ALA A 45 -6.31 -35.37 20.83
C ALA A 45 -6.28 -33.87 21.17
N GLY A 46 -5.47 -33.43 22.15
CA GLY A 46 -5.41 -32.03 22.59
C GLY A 46 -6.62 -31.58 23.42
N LEU A 47 -7.59 -32.45 23.66
CA LEU A 47 -8.75 -32.24 24.55
C LEU A 47 -8.39 -32.32 26.03
N GLY A 48 -7.12 -32.62 26.35
CA GLY A 48 -6.59 -32.65 27.71
C GLY A 48 -6.32 -31.27 28.32
N LYS A 49 -6.50 -30.18 27.56
CA LYS A 49 -6.41 -28.81 28.10
C LYS A 49 -7.52 -28.58 29.13
N MET A 50 -7.17 -27.95 30.23
CA MET A 50 -8.15 -27.56 31.25
C MET A 50 -9.01 -26.41 30.72
N SER A 51 -10.28 -26.37 31.11
CA SER A 51 -11.24 -25.32 30.68
C SER A 51 -10.73 -23.90 30.95
N GLU A 52 -9.90 -23.72 31.98
CA GLU A 52 -9.23 -22.45 32.30
C GLU A 52 -8.19 -22.03 31.26
N GLN A 53 -7.41 -22.97 30.72
CA GLN A 53 -6.41 -22.69 29.68
C GLN A 53 -7.10 -22.20 28.40
N TRP A 54 -8.20 -22.84 28.01
CA TRP A 54 -9.01 -22.38 26.88
C TRP A 54 -9.58 -20.97 27.10
N ARG A 55 -10.08 -20.67 28.30
CA ARG A 55 -10.57 -19.32 28.63
C ARG A 55 -9.45 -18.28 28.53
N GLN A 56 -8.25 -18.62 28.98
CA GLN A 56 -7.10 -17.74 28.90
C GLN A 56 -6.65 -17.50 27.45
N GLU A 57 -6.54 -18.55 26.63
CA GLU A 57 -6.20 -18.44 25.21
C GLU A 57 -7.23 -17.60 24.44
N ILE A 58 -8.52 -17.80 24.68
CA ILE A 58 -9.59 -16.99 24.06
C ILE A 58 -9.46 -15.52 24.47
N LYS A 59 -9.14 -15.25 25.74
CA LYS A 59 -8.96 -13.87 26.22
C LYS A 59 -7.75 -13.22 25.55
N GLU A 60 -6.63 -13.92 25.44
CA GLU A 60 -5.44 -13.42 24.75
C GLU A 60 -5.71 -13.16 23.28
N GLU A 61 -6.35 -14.09 22.58
CA GLU A 61 -6.65 -13.92 21.16
C GLU A 61 -7.61 -12.75 20.91
N LYS A 62 -8.60 -12.54 21.80
CA LYS A 62 -9.44 -11.33 21.76
C LYS A 62 -8.62 -10.06 21.90
N THR A 63 -7.71 -9.99 22.88
CA THR A 63 -6.86 -8.80 23.04
C THR A 63 -5.96 -8.55 21.83
N ARG A 64 -5.46 -9.61 21.18
CA ARG A 64 -4.68 -9.50 19.93
C ARG A 64 -5.55 -9.00 18.78
N ALA A 65 -6.77 -9.53 18.64
CA ALA A 65 -7.73 -9.07 17.63
C ALA A 65 -8.04 -7.58 17.80
N ASP A 66 -8.30 -7.13 19.03
CA ASP A 66 -8.55 -5.70 19.32
C ASP A 66 -7.34 -4.82 18.98
N GLN A 67 -6.12 -5.31 19.21
CA GLN A 67 -4.90 -4.60 18.83
C GLN A 67 -4.74 -4.51 17.32
N TRP A 68 -5.04 -5.58 16.59
CA TRP A 68 -5.01 -5.59 15.13
C TRP A 68 -6.06 -4.67 14.53
N GLU A 69 -7.26 -4.65 15.09
CA GLU A 69 -8.32 -3.74 14.67
C GLU A 69 -7.89 -2.28 14.79
N LYS A 70 -7.29 -1.90 15.94
CA LYS A 70 -6.73 -0.54 16.12
C LYS A 70 -5.67 -0.21 15.08
N LYS A 71 -4.72 -1.10 14.83
CA LYS A 71 -3.68 -0.90 13.81
C LYS A 71 -4.27 -0.76 12.41
N PHE A 72 -5.32 -1.52 12.10
CA PHE A 72 -6.02 -1.44 10.83
C PHE A 72 -6.70 -0.08 10.66
N GLN A 73 -7.41 0.42 11.68
CA GLN A 73 -8.00 1.75 11.64
C GLN A 73 -6.95 2.85 11.51
N ASP A 74 -5.84 2.76 12.25
CA ASP A 74 -4.72 3.72 12.13
C ASP A 74 -4.12 3.71 10.72
N ALA A 75 -3.92 2.53 10.13
CA ALA A 75 -3.42 2.39 8.77
C ALA A 75 -4.39 3.02 7.75
N ARG A 76 -5.69 2.81 7.92
CA ARG A 76 -6.73 3.39 7.06
C ARG A 76 -6.78 4.92 7.15
N VAL A 77 -6.60 5.49 8.34
CA VAL A 77 -6.51 6.96 8.50
C VAL A 77 -5.29 7.51 7.76
N ARG A 78 -4.14 6.85 7.85
CA ARG A 78 -2.91 7.25 7.13
C ARG A 78 -3.07 7.13 5.61
N GLU A 79 -3.70 6.07 5.14
CA GLU A 79 -4.00 5.87 3.72
C GLU A 79 -4.86 7.01 3.17
N ASN A 80 -5.96 7.34 3.86
CA ASN A 80 -6.83 8.45 3.47
C ASN A 80 -6.08 9.80 3.46
N ALA A 81 -5.18 10.03 4.42
CA ALA A 81 -4.37 11.24 4.45
C ALA A 81 -3.40 11.31 3.25
N LEU A 82 -2.75 10.19 2.91
CA LEU A 82 -1.87 10.11 1.74
C LEU A 82 -2.63 10.33 0.43
N GLU A 83 -3.83 9.77 0.30
CA GLU A 83 -4.66 9.95 -0.90
C GLU A 83 -5.04 11.42 -1.11
N ARG A 84 -5.37 12.14 -0.03
CA ARG A 84 -5.62 13.59 -0.08
C ARG A 84 -4.39 14.37 -0.52
N SER A 85 -3.24 14.11 0.08
CA SER A 85 -1.98 14.79 -0.29
C SER A 85 -1.56 14.48 -1.73
N LEU A 86 -1.82 13.26 -2.23
CA LEU A 86 -1.58 12.92 -3.63
C LEU A 86 -2.49 13.71 -4.58
N LEU A 87 -3.76 13.89 -4.22
CA LEU A 87 -4.68 14.70 -5.02
C LEU A 87 -4.27 16.18 -5.04
N GLU A 88 -3.88 16.73 -3.89
CA GLU A 88 -3.34 18.10 -3.79
C GLU A 88 -2.09 18.27 -4.67
N CYS A 89 -1.11 17.36 -4.55
CA CYS A 89 0.10 17.40 -5.37
C CYS A 89 -0.20 17.31 -6.88
N ARG A 90 -1.19 16.50 -7.27
CA ARG A 90 -1.62 16.42 -8.66
C ARG A 90 -2.19 17.75 -9.15
N ASN A 91 -3.07 18.38 -8.37
CA ASN A 91 -3.66 19.67 -8.71
C ASN A 91 -2.60 20.78 -8.78
N GLU A 92 -1.66 20.81 -7.84
CA GLU A 92 -0.53 21.75 -7.87
C GLU A 92 0.34 21.56 -9.11
N LYS A 93 0.63 20.32 -9.49
CA LYS A 93 1.39 20.00 -10.70
C LYS A 93 0.67 20.49 -11.95
N GLU A 94 -0.64 20.29 -12.04
CA GLU A 94 -1.46 20.78 -13.16
C GLU A 94 -1.43 22.33 -13.22
N GLY A 95 -1.57 23.00 -12.08
CA GLY A 95 -1.45 24.46 -11.99
C GLY A 95 -0.06 24.98 -12.38
N LEU A 96 1.01 24.32 -11.96
CA LEU A 96 2.39 24.67 -12.35
C LEU A 96 2.59 24.49 -13.85
N LYS A 97 2.05 23.42 -14.45
CA LYS A 97 2.12 23.20 -15.89
C LYS A 97 1.45 24.33 -16.67
N ALA A 98 0.27 24.76 -16.25
CA ALA A 98 -0.43 25.89 -16.88
C ALA A 98 0.39 27.19 -16.81
N ARG A 99 1.03 27.48 -15.66
CA ARG A 99 1.90 28.66 -15.50
C ARG A 99 3.15 28.60 -16.38
N VAL A 100 3.74 27.42 -16.55
CA VAL A 100 4.86 27.22 -17.46
C VAL A 100 4.45 27.51 -18.90
N GLU A 101 3.31 26.98 -19.35
CA GLU A 101 2.79 27.25 -20.71
C GLU A 101 2.52 28.74 -20.95
N GLU A 102 2.02 29.47 -19.95
CA GLU A 102 1.83 30.92 -20.03
C GLU A 102 3.16 31.66 -20.15
N LEU A 103 4.15 31.32 -19.31
CA LEU A 103 5.48 31.93 -19.34
C LEU A 103 6.20 31.67 -20.66
N GLU A 104 6.07 30.48 -21.24
CA GLU A 104 6.62 30.15 -22.55
C GLU A 104 6.03 31.04 -23.65
N LYS A 105 4.70 31.26 -23.65
CA LYS A 105 4.03 32.17 -24.58
C LYS A 105 4.51 33.61 -24.41
N SER A 106 4.60 34.11 -23.19
CA SER A 106 5.08 35.45 -22.89
C SER A 106 6.54 35.64 -23.32
N LEU A 107 7.40 34.65 -23.07
CA LEU A 107 8.81 34.67 -23.47
C LEU A 107 8.95 34.71 -24.98
N HIS A 108 8.17 33.90 -25.71
CA HIS A 108 8.14 33.91 -27.17
C HIS A 108 7.74 35.29 -27.71
N LEU A 109 6.68 35.89 -27.15
CA LEU A 109 6.22 37.23 -27.54
C LEU A 109 7.29 38.29 -27.30
N TYR A 110 7.93 38.27 -26.13
CA TYR A 110 9.01 39.21 -25.79
C TYR A 110 10.20 39.09 -26.76
N ARG A 111 10.65 37.86 -27.04
CA ARG A 111 11.73 37.61 -28.01
C ARG A 111 11.38 38.12 -29.40
N SER A 112 10.17 37.84 -29.88
CA SER A 112 9.68 38.33 -31.17
C SER A 112 9.71 39.86 -31.25
N ARG A 113 9.14 40.54 -30.25
CA ARG A 113 9.12 42.00 -30.17
C ARG A 113 10.53 42.59 -30.14
N ASN A 114 11.44 42.00 -29.38
CA ASN A 114 12.83 42.44 -29.29
C ASN A 114 13.53 42.33 -30.65
N SER A 115 13.32 41.23 -31.38
CA SER A 115 13.83 41.06 -32.75
C SER A 115 13.27 42.11 -33.70
N THR A 116 11.97 42.42 -33.63
CA THR A 116 11.34 43.47 -34.45
C THR A 116 11.95 44.85 -34.18
N ILE A 117 12.20 45.20 -32.92
CA ILE A 117 12.82 46.48 -32.54
C ILE A 117 14.24 46.57 -33.11
N LYS A 118 15.04 45.49 -32.98
CA LYS A 118 16.40 45.44 -33.55
C LYS A 118 16.37 45.61 -35.07
N LEU A 119 15.52 44.87 -35.78
CA LEU A 119 15.40 44.96 -37.24
C LEU A 119 14.97 46.37 -37.69
N ARG A 120 14.05 47.01 -36.97
CA ARG A 120 13.61 48.38 -37.27
C ARG A 120 14.77 49.37 -37.13
N ALA A 121 15.59 49.24 -36.08
CA ALA A 121 16.77 50.08 -35.90
C ALA A 121 17.80 49.88 -37.03
N SER A 122 18.04 48.63 -37.45
CA SER A 122 18.90 48.32 -38.60
C SER A 122 18.38 48.94 -39.90
N LEU A 123 17.06 48.85 -40.14
CA LEU A 123 16.41 49.39 -41.33
C LEU A 123 16.58 50.91 -41.40
N SER A 124 16.28 51.62 -40.30
CA SER A 124 16.49 53.07 -40.24
C SER A 124 17.95 53.45 -40.48
N LYS A 125 18.91 52.62 -40.05
CA LYS A 125 20.33 52.85 -40.33
C LYS A 125 20.68 52.68 -41.80
N ILE A 126 20.08 51.68 -42.48
CA ILE A 126 20.26 51.47 -43.92
C ILE A 126 19.68 52.64 -44.71
N GLU A 127 18.49 53.12 -44.33
CA GLU A 127 17.85 54.29 -44.97
C GLU A 127 18.71 55.56 -44.83
N GLU A 128 19.27 55.81 -43.64
CA GLU A 128 20.20 56.92 -43.41
C GLU A 128 21.45 56.82 -44.32
N LEU A 129 22.06 55.63 -44.42
CA LEU A 129 23.23 55.40 -45.26
C LEU A 129 22.89 55.55 -46.76
N LYS A 130 21.70 55.10 -47.17
CA LYS A 130 21.23 55.26 -48.55
C LYS A 130 21.06 56.73 -48.94
N GLY A 131 20.55 57.57 -48.03
CA GLY A 131 20.47 59.02 -48.25
C GLY A 131 21.85 59.65 -48.46
N LYS A 132 22.82 59.29 -47.61
CA LYS A 132 24.21 59.76 -47.73
C LYS A 132 24.88 59.33 -49.03
N ILE A 133 24.60 58.11 -49.51
CA ILE A 133 25.09 57.63 -50.81
C ILE A 133 24.50 58.49 -51.93
N GLY A 134 23.20 58.78 -51.91
CA GLY A 134 22.57 59.65 -52.91
C GLY A 134 23.17 61.06 -52.94
N GLU A 135 23.43 61.68 -51.78
CA GLU A 135 24.11 62.98 -51.70
C GLU A 135 25.52 62.94 -52.31
N LEU A 136 26.26 61.84 -52.10
CA LEU A 136 27.59 61.65 -52.69
C LEU A 136 27.51 61.40 -54.20
N GLU A 137 26.52 60.66 -54.69
CA GLU A 137 26.27 60.44 -56.12
C GLU A 137 25.94 61.76 -56.83
N ASP A 138 25.06 62.59 -56.26
CA ASP A 138 24.73 63.92 -56.79
C ASP A 138 25.96 64.85 -56.84
N ALA A 139 26.76 64.83 -55.76
CA ALA A 139 28.00 65.59 -55.72
C ALA A 139 29.01 65.11 -56.78
N LEU A 140 29.14 63.80 -56.95
CA LEU A 140 30.02 63.19 -57.94
C LEU A 140 29.58 63.55 -59.36
N HIS A 141 28.27 63.45 -59.66
CA HIS A 141 27.72 63.86 -60.95
C HIS A 141 27.96 65.35 -61.27
N ASN A 142 27.86 66.22 -60.26
CA ASN A 142 28.20 67.63 -60.41
C ASN A 142 29.68 67.84 -60.75
N PHE A 143 30.59 67.11 -60.08
CA PHE A 143 32.01 67.16 -60.43
C PHE A 143 32.29 66.64 -61.84
N GLU A 144 31.63 65.57 -62.28
CA GLU A 144 31.73 65.04 -63.65
C GLU A 144 31.33 66.10 -64.69
N LEU A 145 30.18 66.77 -64.52
CA LEU A 145 29.73 67.86 -65.40
C LEU A 145 30.74 69.01 -65.46
N ARG A 146 31.38 69.34 -64.34
CA ARG A 146 32.42 70.39 -64.30
C ARG A 146 33.70 69.98 -65.03
N VAL A 147 34.07 68.70 -64.99
CA VAL A 147 35.22 68.17 -65.74
C VAL A 147 34.91 68.18 -67.24
N GLU A 148 33.74 67.69 -67.66
CA GLU A 148 33.34 67.71 -69.08
C GLU A 148 33.31 69.11 -69.69
N LEU A 149 32.93 70.13 -68.92
CA LEU A 149 32.97 71.53 -69.35
C LEU A 149 34.39 72.07 -69.54
N LEU A 150 35.37 71.55 -68.82
CA LEU A 150 36.77 71.99 -68.90
C LEU A 150 37.57 71.25 -69.99
N GLU A 151 37.09 70.09 -70.42
CA GLU A 151 37.72 69.28 -71.49
C GLU A 151 37.22 69.63 -72.90
N ARG A 152 36.38 70.66 -73.03
CA ARG A 152 35.80 71.17 -74.28
C ARG A 152 36.50 72.42 -74.79
#